data_AF-F8ABQ7-F1
#
_entry.id   AF-F8ABQ7-F1
#
_cell.length_a   1.000
_cell.length_b   1.000
_cell.length_c   1.000
_cell.angle_alpha   90.00
_cell.angle_beta   90.00
_cell.angle_gamma   90.00
#
_symmetry.space_group_name_H-M   'P 1'
#
loop_
_entity.id
_entity.type
_entity.pdbx_description
1 polymer ?
#
loop_
_entity_poly.entity_id
_entity_poly.type
_entity_poly.pdbx_seq_one_letter_code
_entity_poly.pdbx_strand_id
1 'polypeptide(L)'
;MALKNPKMNIYERLLEKALSQGRGRMIDDVRLGLGYTAVKLDSGQIGLGYTILEEKLSCNILPPEVSFAGKPADVVAKYFLSANLLEAGVGLATINAILNNPREDYLLGDPLKLATITSEDRVAMVGYFEPLAQKLRNKVAELWIFERNPARHAETLRESDMFDLLPQATVAIITSVTLINKTLEEIFEYLHKPREVILLGPSTPLFPEAFRDTPITILSGLLVKDEKILTLVSEAKGTKAFKPYVEKVNLRLE
;
A
#
# COMPACT_ATOMS: atom_id res chain seq x y z
N MET A 1 -0.95 27.88 -27.97
CA MET A 1 -1.57 27.05 -26.92
C MET A 1 -0.46 26.19 -26.34
N ALA A 2 0.12 26.61 -25.21
CA ALA A 2 1.20 25.85 -24.59
C ALA A 2 0.62 24.50 -24.14
N LEU A 3 1.12 23.41 -24.71
CA LEU A 3 0.87 22.06 -24.22
C LEU A 3 1.37 22.04 -22.77
N LYS A 4 0.45 22.11 -21.81
CA LYS A 4 0.78 21.76 -20.42
C LYS A 4 1.30 20.34 -20.48
N ASN A 5 2.56 20.12 -20.10
CA ASN A 5 3.03 18.78 -19.82
C ASN A 5 2.00 18.11 -18.89
N PRO A 6 1.51 16.90 -19.22
CA PRO A 6 0.57 16.22 -18.34
C PRO A 6 1.24 16.08 -16.96
N LYS A 7 0.53 16.52 -15.92
CA LYS A 7 1.00 16.41 -14.54
C LYS A 7 1.15 14.91 -14.25
N MET A 8 2.36 14.46 -13.92
CA MET A 8 2.60 13.04 -13.62
C MET A 8 1.68 12.56 -12.51
N ASN A 9 1.08 11.39 -12.71
CA ASN A 9 0.24 10.73 -11.72
C ASN A 9 1.08 10.10 -10.61
N ILE A 10 0.44 9.64 -9.53
CA ILE A 10 1.13 9.08 -8.37
C ILE A 10 1.99 7.86 -8.72
N TYR A 11 1.54 7.05 -9.67
CA TYR A 11 2.20 5.81 -10.09
C TYR A 11 3.51 6.11 -10.82
N GLU A 12 3.47 7.10 -11.72
CA GLU A 12 4.64 7.57 -12.47
C GLU A 12 5.68 8.21 -11.55
N ARG A 13 5.27 9.04 -10.59
CA ARG A 13 6.18 9.67 -9.62
C ARG A 13 6.91 8.64 -8.75
N LEU A 14 6.18 7.65 -8.23
CA LEU A 14 6.77 6.57 -7.44
C LEU A 14 7.77 5.76 -8.28
N LEU A 15 7.39 5.40 -9.51
CA LEU A 15 8.25 4.65 -10.40
C LEU A 15 9.51 5.45 -10.77
N GLU A 16 9.36 6.70 -11.23
CA GLU A 16 10.49 7.57 -11.58
C GLU A 16 11.50 7.65 -10.44
N LYS A 17 11.00 7.83 -9.20
CA LYS A 17 11.87 7.88 -8.03
C LYS A 17 12.58 6.55 -7.79
N ALA A 18 11.85 5.43 -7.84
CA ALA A 18 12.42 4.11 -7.65
C ALA A 18 13.46 3.76 -8.73
N LEU A 19 13.24 4.14 -9.98
CA LEU A 19 14.22 3.98 -11.06
C LEU A 19 15.51 4.75 -10.76
N SER A 20 15.39 5.99 -10.28
CA SER A 20 16.54 6.83 -9.96
C SER A 20 17.37 6.29 -8.78
N GLN A 21 16.72 5.83 -7.71
CA GLN A 21 17.37 5.39 -6.47
C GLN A 21 17.75 3.90 -6.46
N GLY A 22 17.03 3.08 -7.25
CA GLY A 22 17.30 1.65 -7.40
C GLY A 22 18.40 1.35 -8.41
N ARG A 23 18.94 2.35 -9.12
CA ARG A 23 19.97 2.16 -10.14
C ARG A 23 21.22 1.51 -9.54
N GLY A 24 21.66 0.41 -10.15
CA GLY A 24 22.83 -0.34 -9.69
C GLY A 24 22.57 -1.28 -8.51
N ARG A 25 21.31 -1.38 -8.03
CA ARG A 25 20.88 -2.42 -7.10
C ARG A 25 20.35 -3.62 -7.85
N MET A 26 20.58 -4.81 -7.29
CA MET A 26 20.05 -6.06 -7.78
C MET A 26 19.01 -6.63 -6.82
N ILE A 27 18.05 -7.40 -7.36
CA ILE A 27 17.15 -8.20 -6.54
C ILE A 27 17.89 -9.46 -6.08
N ASP A 28 18.07 -9.60 -4.76
CA ASP A 28 18.70 -10.75 -4.13
C ASP A 28 17.71 -11.92 -3.97
N ASP A 29 16.50 -11.64 -3.46
CA ASP A 29 15.46 -12.65 -3.23
C ASP A 29 14.06 -12.07 -3.47
N VAL A 30 13.13 -12.92 -3.93
CA VAL A 30 11.70 -12.60 -4.07
C VAL A 30 10.86 -13.73 -3.51
N ARG A 31 9.95 -13.40 -2.60
CA ARG A 31 8.97 -14.33 -2.03
C ARG A 31 7.56 -13.92 -2.42
N LEU A 32 6.87 -14.80 -3.14
CA LEU A 32 5.46 -14.66 -3.50
C LEU A 32 4.62 -15.50 -2.53
N GLY A 33 4.32 -14.96 -1.35
CA GLY A 33 3.40 -15.58 -0.39
C GLY A 33 1.94 -15.34 -0.79
N LEU A 34 1.01 -16.13 -0.26
CA LEU A 34 -0.42 -16.03 -0.61
C LEU A 34 -1.11 -14.74 -0.12
N GLY A 35 -0.53 -14.05 0.87
CA GLY A 35 -1.06 -12.77 1.36
C GLY A 35 -0.12 -11.58 1.09
N TYR A 36 1.18 -11.81 1.09
CA TYR A 36 2.18 -10.76 0.92
C TYR A 36 3.28 -11.22 -0.02
N THR A 37 3.87 -10.25 -0.71
CA THR A 37 5.07 -10.37 -1.52
C THR A 37 6.20 -9.65 -0.80
N ALA A 38 7.39 -10.24 -0.79
CA ALA A 38 8.60 -9.60 -0.26
C ALA A 38 9.70 -9.60 -1.32
N VAL A 39 10.41 -8.49 -1.43
CA VAL A 39 11.56 -8.32 -2.32
C VAL A 39 12.75 -7.85 -1.47
N LYS A 40 13.86 -8.57 -1.54
CA LYS A 40 15.14 -8.22 -0.90
C LYS A 40 16.10 -7.70 -1.96
N LEU A 41 16.72 -6.55 -1.71
CA LEU A 41 17.82 -6.03 -2.52
C LEU A 41 19.16 -6.62 -2.06
N ASP A 42 20.15 -6.58 -2.94
CA ASP A 42 21.55 -6.96 -2.65
C ASP A 42 22.16 -6.21 -1.44
N SER A 43 21.67 -5.02 -1.14
CA SER A 43 22.05 -4.22 0.02
C SER A 43 21.35 -4.63 1.32
N GLY A 44 20.46 -5.61 1.28
CA GLY A 44 19.75 -6.17 2.43
C GLY A 44 18.42 -5.49 2.77
N GLN A 45 18.07 -4.35 2.16
CA GLN A 45 16.74 -3.76 2.32
C GLN A 45 15.67 -4.71 1.79
N ILE A 46 14.55 -4.77 2.52
CA ILE A 46 13.39 -5.60 2.17
C ILE A 46 12.16 -4.70 2.08
N GLY A 47 11.46 -4.81 0.94
CA GLY A 47 10.16 -4.18 0.72
C GLY A 47 9.04 -5.19 0.68
N LEU A 48 7.85 -4.73 1.05
CA LEU A 48 6.64 -5.56 1.10
C LEU A 48 5.57 -5.02 0.16
N GLY A 49 4.81 -5.94 -0.43
CA GLY A 49 3.61 -5.69 -1.21
C GLY A 49 2.53 -6.70 -0.82
N TYR A 50 1.26 -6.40 -1.08
CA TYR A 50 0.20 -7.39 -0.91
C TYR A 50 0.17 -8.27 -2.15
N THR A 51 -0.10 -9.56 -1.97
CA THR A 51 -0.24 -10.48 -3.09
C THR A 51 -1.70 -10.51 -3.51
N ILE A 52 -2.01 -9.98 -4.70
CA ILE A 52 -3.31 -10.19 -5.32
C ILE A 52 -3.18 -11.39 -6.25
N LEU A 53 -3.80 -12.51 -5.87
CA LEU A 53 -3.87 -13.69 -6.72
C LEU A 53 -5.06 -13.58 -7.64
N GLU A 54 -4.80 -13.57 -8.93
CA GLU A 54 -5.82 -13.73 -9.96
C GLU A 54 -6.12 -15.22 -10.19
N GLU A 55 -7.25 -15.52 -10.82
CA GLU A 55 -7.62 -16.90 -11.14
C GLU A 55 -6.55 -17.56 -12.00
N LYS A 56 -6.15 -18.77 -11.59
CA LYS A 56 -5.10 -19.52 -12.22
C LYS A 56 -5.60 -20.08 -13.56
N LEU A 57 -5.10 -19.55 -14.68
CA LEU A 57 -5.44 -20.04 -16.03
C LEU A 57 -4.59 -21.25 -16.47
N SER A 58 -3.45 -21.52 -15.83
CA SER A 58 -2.52 -22.60 -16.21
C SER A 58 -1.71 -23.10 -15.00
N CYS A 59 -0.86 -24.13 -15.15
CA CYS A 59 0.05 -24.58 -14.07
C CYS A 59 0.92 -23.46 -13.48
N ASN A 60 1.25 -22.45 -14.28
CA ASN A 60 1.95 -21.24 -13.84
C ASN A 60 0.97 -20.08 -13.65
N ILE A 61 1.16 -19.31 -12.59
CA ILE A 61 0.39 -18.07 -12.34
C ILE A 61 0.99 -16.91 -13.13
N LEU A 62 2.33 -16.84 -13.22
CA LEU A 62 3.06 -15.88 -14.04
C LEU A 62 3.57 -16.55 -15.33
N PRO A 63 3.81 -15.79 -16.42
CA PRO A 63 4.45 -16.33 -17.61
C PRO A 63 5.83 -16.95 -17.30
N PRO A 64 6.19 -18.09 -17.92
CA PRO A 64 7.47 -18.79 -17.64
C PRO A 64 8.74 -17.94 -17.81
N GLU A 65 8.69 -16.95 -18.69
CA GLU A 65 9.78 -16.02 -18.99
C GLU A 65 9.98 -14.94 -17.91
N VAL A 66 8.97 -14.72 -17.06
CA VAL A 66 9.02 -13.72 -15.99
C VAL A 66 9.90 -14.24 -14.86
N SER A 67 10.96 -13.50 -14.58
CA SER A 67 11.90 -13.77 -13.49
C SER A 67 12.33 -12.46 -12.85
N PHE A 68 12.51 -12.47 -11.52
CA PHE A 68 12.78 -11.27 -10.74
C PHE A 68 14.13 -11.32 -10.00
N ALA A 69 14.44 -12.42 -9.32
CA ALA A 69 15.72 -12.57 -8.62
C ALA A 69 16.90 -12.52 -9.60
N GLY A 70 17.99 -11.86 -9.20
CA GLY A 70 19.16 -11.62 -10.03
C GLY A 70 18.97 -10.57 -11.13
N LYS A 71 17.82 -9.87 -11.18
CA LYS A 71 17.58 -8.76 -12.12
C LYS A 71 17.88 -7.41 -11.46
N PRO A 72 18.16 -6.36 -12.25
CA PRO A 72 18.27 -5.00 -11.73
C PRO A 72 16.97 -4.53 -11.08
N ALA A 73 17.07 -3.89 -9.92
CA ALA A 73 15.91 -3.45 -9.13
C ALA A 73 15.07 -2.40 -9.85
N ASP A 74 15.72 -1.50 -10.61
CA ASP A 74 15.06 -0.52 -11.47
C ASP A 74 14.28 -1.17 -12.62
N VAL A 75 14.76 -2.29 -13.18
CA VAL A 75 14.02 -3.07 -14.16
C VAL A 75 12.80 -3.73 -13.53
N VAL A 76 12.95 -4.34 -12.35
CA VAL A 76 11.84 -5.03 -11.67
C VAL A 76 10.79 -4.04 -11.14
N ALA A 77 11.19 -2.84 -10.71
CA ALA A 77 10.26 -1.80 -10.28
C ALA A 77 9.24 -1.42 -11.37
N LYS A 78 9.58 -1.55 -12.67
CA LYS A 78 8.68 -1.24 -13.79
C LYS A 78 7.44 -2.14 -13.83
N TYR A 79 7.52 -3.36 -13.29
CA TYR A 79 6.34 -4.22 -13.16
C TYR A 79 5.25 -3.60 -12.30
N PHE A 80 5.55 -2.55 -11.53
CA PHE A 80 4.54 -1.78 -10.81
C PHE A 80 3.43 -1.27 -11.74
N LEU A 81 3.71 -0.98 -13.02
CA LEU A 81 2.71 -0.56 -14.00
C LEU A 81 2.10 -1.72 -14.79
N SER A 82 2.42 -2.97 -14.46
CA SER A 82 1.84 -4.14 -15.13
C SER A 82 0.33 -4.21 -14.89
N ALA A 83 -0.39 -4.70 -15.90
CA ALA A 83 -1.79 -5.07 -15.76
C ALA A 83 -1.98 -6.35 -14.94
N ASN A 84 -0.96 -7.22 -14.88
CA ASN A 84 -0.98 -8.40 -14.02
C ASN A 84 -0.76 -7.97 -12.57
N LEU A 85 -1.73 -8.24 -11.69
CA LEU A 85 -1.72 -7.73 -10.32
C LEU A 85 -0.64 -8.37 -9.44
N LEU A 86 -0.23 -9.60 -9.75
CA LEU A 86 0.88 -10.26 -9.05
C LEU A 86 2.21 -9.61 -9.42
N GLU A 87 2.43 -9.30 -10.71
CA GLU A 87 3.58 -8.51 -11.16
C GLU A 87 3.60 -7.11 -10.55
N ALA A 88 2.45 -6.42 -10.54
CA ALA A 88 2.31 -5.10 -9.91
C ALA A 88 2.64 -5.14 -8.41
N GLY A 89 2.28 -6.22 -7.72
CA GLY A 89 2.65 -6.46 -6.33
C GLY A 89 4.15 -6.61 -6.12
N VAL A 90 4.84 -7.33 -7.01
CA VAL A 90 6.32 -7.44 -7.00
C VAL A 90 6.97 -6.09 -7.29
N GLY A 91 6.46 -5.36 -8.27
CA GLY A 91 6.94 -4.02 -8.61
C GLY A 91 6.81 -3.07 -7.42
N LEU A 92 5.66 -3.03 -6.75
CA LEU A 92 5.46 -2.20 -5.57
C LEU A 92 6.32 -2.64 -4.38
N ALA A 93 6.48 -3.95 -4.15
CA ALA A 93 7.39 -4.45 -3.12
C ALA A 93 8.85 -4.03 -3.41
N THR A 94 9.25 -4.02 -4.68
CA THR A 94 10.57 -3.52 -5.12
C THR A 94 10.71 -2.02 -4.85
N ILE A 95 9.71 -1.23 -5.21
CA ILE A 95 9.66 0.22 -4.91
C ILE A 95 9.82 0.45 -3.40
N ASN A 96 9.09 -0.30 -2.57
CA ASN A 96 9.19 -0.19 -1.12
C ASN A 96 10.58 -0.61 -0.61
N ALA A 97 11.23 -1.62 -1.20
CA ALA A 97 12.58 -2.02 -0.83
C ALA A 97 13.60 -0.91 -1.12
N ILE A 98 13.39 -0.15 -2.20
CA ILE A 98 14.25 0.96 -2.61
C ILE A 98 13.98 2.21 -1.75
N LEU A 99 12.70 2.55 -1.52
CA LEU A 99 12.30 3.85 -0.99
C LEU A 99 12.05 3.86 0.53
N ASN A 100 11.65 2.76 1.16
CA ASN A 100 11.30 2.70 2.58
C ASN A 100 12.56 2.58 3.46
N ASN A 101 13.43 3.58 3.37
CA ASN A 101 14.63 3.66 4.20
C ASN A 101 14.30 4.25 5.59
N PRO A 102 15.12 3.96 6.62
CA PRO A 102 15.05 4.64 7.91
C PRO A 102 15.19 6.16 7.74
N ARG A 103 14.42 6.91 8.53
CA ARG A 103 14.42 8.39 8.55
C ARG A 103 14.01 8.86 9.94
N GLU A 104 14.46 10.06 10.29
CA GLU A 104 14.33 10.62 11.64
C GLU A 104 12.94 11.17 11.94
N ASP A 105 12.21 11.60 10.92
CA ASP A 105 10.88 12.20 11.01
C ASP A 105 9.74 11.16 11.00
N TYR A 106 10.06 9.87 11.11
CA TYR A 106 9.04 8.85 11.31
C TYR A 106 8.35 8.99 12.66
N LEU A 107 7.03 9.06 12.64
CA LEU A 107 6.19 9.03 13.83
C LEU A 107 5.83 7.58 14.16
N LEU A 108 6.24 7.12 15.34
CA LEU A 108 5.87 5.80 15.86
C LEU A 108 4.48 5.82 16.47
N GLY A 109 3.74 4.71 16.33
CA GLY A 109 2.48 4.49 17.04
C GLY A 109 1.28 4.23 16.13
N ASP A 110 0.09 4.46 16.70
CA ASP A 110 -1.19 4.13 16.07
C ASP A 110 -1.65 5.26 15.13
N PRO A 111 -1.82 5.01 13.82
CA PRO A 111 -2.26 6.03 12.86
C PRO A 111 -3.61 6.66 13.23
N LEU A 112 -4.50 5.92 13.90
CA LEU A 112 -5.79 6.47 14.34
C LEU A 112 -5.63 7.58 15.40
N LYS A 113 -4.59 7.48 16.24
CA LYS A 113 -4.28 8.53 17.21
C LYS A 113 -3.65 9.75 16.55
N LEU A 114 -2.79 9.54 15.55
CA LEU A 114 -2.18 10.62 14.78
C LEU A 114 -3.21 11.42 13.99
N ALA A 115 -4.21 10.74 13.42
CA ALA A 115 -5.34 11.39 12.78
C ALA A 115 -6.32 12.05 13.77
N THR A 116 -6.08 11.93 15.08
CA THR A 116 -6.90 12.56 16.14
C THR A 116 -8.39 12.27 15.94
N ILE A 117 -8.75 10.99 15.75
CA ILE A 117 -10.14 10.58 15.50
C ILE A 117 -11.00 10.79 16.75
N THR A 118 -12.21 11.31 16.54
CA THR A 118 -13.20 11.69 17.56
C THR A 118 -14.54 10.99 17.34
N SER A 119 -15.46 11.13 18.30
CA SER A 119 -16.83 10.61 18.20
C SER A 119 -17.69 11.32 17.16
N GLU A 120 -17.28 12.48 16.67
CA GLU A 120 -18.00 13.24 15.63
C GLU A 120 -17.61 12.82 14.22
N ASP A 121 -16.53 12.06 14.07
CA ASP A 121 -16.01 11.68 12.76
C ASP A 121 -16.90 10.66 12.06
N ARG A 122 -17.05 10.83 10.75
CA ARG A 122 -17.60 9.83 9.84
C ARG A 122 -16.43 9.21 9.11
N VAL A 123 -16.11 7.96 9.46
CA VAL A 123 -14.91 7.29 8.99
C VAL A 123 -15.25 6.36 7.84
N ALA A 124 -14.65 6.62 6.68
CA ALA A 124 -14.64 5.68 5.57
C ALA A 124 -13.36 4.84 5.61
N MET A 125 -13.50 3.53 5.47
CA MET A 125 -12.39 2.58 5.41
C MET A 125 -12.47 1.80 4.11
N VAL A 126 -11.54 2.06 3.18
CA VAL A 126 -11.41 1.33 1.91
C VAL A 126 -10.39 0.21 2.08
N GLY A 127 -10.89 -1.03 2.03
CA GLY A 127 -10.18 -2.24 2.44
C GLY A 127 -10.36 -2.54 3.93
N TYR A 128 -10.61 -3.80 4.28
CA TYR A 128 -10.96 -4.14 5.66
C TYR A 128 -9.76 -4.37 6.60
N PHE A 129 -9.58 -3.48 7.56
CA PHE A 129 -8.61 -3.61 8.65
C PHE A 129 -9.30 -3.98 9.97
N GLU A 130 -9.57 -5.26 10.20
CA GLU A 130 -10.28 -5.75 11.40
C GLU A 130 -9.80 -5.09 12.72
N PRO A 131 -8.48 -5.00 13.04
CA PRO A 131 -8.04 -4.39 14.29
C PRO A 131 -8.33 -2.89 14.41
N LEU A 132 -8.41 -2.16 13.28
CA LEU A 132 -8.76 -0.74 13.27
C LEU A 132 -10.28 -0.58 13.32
N ALA A 133 -11.02 -1.38 12.57
CA ALA A 133 -12.48 -1.40 12.59
C ALA A 133 -13.01 -1.65 14.01
N GLN A 134 -12.44 -2.63 14.73
CA GLN A 134 -12.80 -2.88 16.13
C GLN A 134 -12.53 -1.70 17.07
N LYS A 135 -11.48 -0.91 16.82
CA LYS A 135 -11.17 0.29 17.62
C LYS A 135 -12.13 1.45 17.34
N LEU A 136 -12.66 1.52 16.12
CA LEU A 136 -13.55 2.60 15.66
C LEU A 136 -15.02 2.31 15.94
N ARG A 137 -15.42 1.02 15.95
CA ARG A 137 -16.79 0.60 16.28
C ARG A 137 -17.23 1.23 17.60
N ASN A 138 -18.39 1.88 17.56
CA ASN A 138 -19.01 2.58 18.70
C ASN A 138 -18.18 3.75 19.26
N LYS A 139 -17.18 4.26 18.53
CA LYS A 139 -16.35 5.40 18.95
C LYS A 139 -16.35 6.57 17.97
N VAL A 140 -17.01 6.42 16.84
CA VAL A 140 -17.15 7.42 15.77
C VAL A 140 -18.62 7.54 15.40
N ALA A 141 -19.02 8.64 14.76
CA ALA A 141 -20.41 8.90 14.40
C ALA A 141 -20.90 7.86 13.37
N GLU A 142 -20.07 7.60 12.36
CA GLU A 142 -20.34 6.60 11.32
C GLU A 142 -19.06 5.84 10.97
N LEU A 143 -19.20 4.56 10.65
CA LEU A 143 -18.11 3.73 10.15
C LEU A 143 -18.57 2.95 8.91
N TRP A 144 -18.07 3.36 7.76
CA TRP A 144 -18.33 2.67 6.48
C TRP A 144 -17.08 1.92 6.06
N ILE A 145 -17.23 0.63 5.79
CA ILE A 145 -16.11 -0.24 5.41
C ILE A 145 -16.42 -0.81 4.03
N PHE A 146 -15.59 -0.49 3.04
CA PHE A 146 -15.74 -0.96 1.66
C PHE A 146 -14.73 -2.07 1.40
N GLU A 147 -15.19 -3.21 0.92
CA GLU A 147 -14.33 -4.35 0.58
C GLU A 147 -14.78 -5.00 -0.73
N ARG A 148 -13.82 -5.37 -1.59
CA ARG A 148 -14.11 -5.97 -2.90
C ARG A 148 -14.79 -7.34 -2.79
N ASN A 149 -14.47 -8.08 -1.73
CA ASN A 149 -15.10 -9.35 -1.45
C ASN A 149 -15.93 -9.26 -0.15
N PRO A 150 -17.12 -8.63 -0.20
CA PRO A 150 -17.94 -8.41 0.98
C PRO A 150 -18.49 -9.72 1.57
N ALA A 151 -18.52 -10.81 0.80
CA ALA A 151 -18.90 -12.13 1.31
C ALA A 151 -17.96 -12.64 2.42
N ARG A 152 -16.75 -12.07 2.55
CA ARG A 152 -15.83 -12.39 3.65
C ARG A 152 -16.25 -11.73 4.97
N HIS A 153 -16.99 -10.62 4.92
CA HIS A 153 -17.35 -9.79 6.07
C HIS A 153 -18.71 -9.14 5.86
N ALA A 154 -19.77 -9.72 6.43
CA ALA A 154 -21.16 -9.31 6.22
C ALA A 154 -21.44 -7.84 6.57
N GLU A 155 -20.59 -7.21 7.39
CA GLU A 155 -20.67 -5.80 7.76
C GLU A 155 -20.08 -4.82 6.73
N THR A 156 -19.55 -5.30 5.61
CA THR A 156 -18.88 -4.48 4.59
C THR A 156 -19.81 -4.09 3.44
N LEU A 157 -19.54 -2.91 2.90
CA LEU A 157 -20.22 -2.29 1.77
C LEU A 157 -19.48 -2.63 0.47
N ARG A 158 -20.20 -2.49 -0.65
CA ARG A 158 -19.64 -2.74 -1.99
C ARG A 158 -18.87 -1.50 -2.45
N GLU A 159 -17.98 -1.70 -3.42
CA GLU A 159 -17.27 -0.58 -4.05
C GLU A 159 -18.21 0.46 -4.66
N SER A 160 -19.36 0.05 -5.21
CA SER A 160 -20.37 0.98 -5.77
C SER A 160 -20.93 1.97 -4.76
N ASP A 161 -20.94 1.60 -3.47
CA ASP A 161 -21.51 2.43 -2.42
C ASP A 161 -20.54 3.57 -2.02
N MET A 162 -19.28 3.54 -2.52
CA MET A 162 -18.28 4.59 -2.29
C MET A 162 -18.71 5.94 -2.87
N PHE A 163 -19.39 5.94 -4.03
CA PHE A 163 -19.82 7.17 -4.71
C PHE A 163 -20.71 8.05 -3.83
N ASP A 164 -21.60 7.44 -3.04
CA ASP A 164 -22.54 8.16 -2.19
C ASP A 164 -21.96 8.50 -0.80
N LEU A 165 -21.06 7.66 -0.29
CA LEU A 165 -20.60 7.72 1.10
C LEU A 165 -19.23 8.40 1.29
N LEU A 166 -18.28 8.21 0.37
CA LEU A 166 -16.97 8.87 0.46
C LEU A 166 -17.03 10.40 0.48
N PRO A 167 -17.96 11.08 -0.24
CA PRO A 167 -18.11 12.54 -0.15
C PRO A 167 -18.46 13.04 1.26
N GLN A 168 -19.05 12.17 2.11
CA GLN A 168 -19.50 12.51 3.46
C GLN A 168 -18.44 12.27 4.53
N ALA A 169 -17.37 11.54 4.20
CA ALA A 169 -16.33 11.15 5.15
C ALA A 169 -15.54 12.36 5.67
N THR A 170 -15.35 12.43 6.98
CA THR A 170 -14.43 13.39 7.59
C THR A 170 -13.02 12.80 7.69
N VAL A 171 -12.90 11.48 7.80
CA VAL A 171 -11.63 10.75 7.81
C VAL A 171 -11.73 9.57 6.85
N ALA A 172 -10.73 9.40 5.98
CA ALA A 172 -10.63 8.23 5.11
C ALA A 172 -9.40 7.39 5.47
N ILE A 173 -9.56 6.08 5.58
CA ILE A 173 -8.48 5.10 5.78
C ILE A 173 -8.47 4.23 4.52
N ILE A 174 -7.43 4.34 3.71
CA ILE A 174 -7.34 3.70 2.40
C ILE A 174 -6.20 2.69 2.44
N THR A 175 -6.48 1.46 2.03
CA THR A 175 -5.45 0.43 1.89
C THR A 175 -4.46 0.75 0.78
N SER A 176 -3.17 0.54 1.03
CA SER A 176 -2.12 0.68 0.01
C SER A 176 -2.18 -0.37 -1.10
N VAL A 177 -3.05 -1.38 -0.96
CA VAL A 177 -3.36 -2.33 -2.04
C VAL A 177 -4.00 -1.63 -3.25
N THR A 178 -4.64 -0.48 -3.04
CA THR A 178 -5.17 0.40 -4.11
C THR A 178 -4.09 0.89 -5.09
N LEU A 179 -2.82 0.90 -4.67
CA LEU A 179 -1.69 1.17 -5.57
C LEU A 179 -1.38 0.00 -6.51
N ILE A 180 -1.67 -1.23 -6.10
CA ILE A 180 -1.40 -2.44 -6.89
C ILE A 180 -2.48 -2.59 -7.96
N ASN A 181 -3.75 -2.50 -7.57
CA ASN A 181 -4.89 -2.66 -8.46
C ASN A 181 -5.34 -1.37 -9.18
N LYS A 182 -4.57 -0.29 -9.05
CA LYS A 182 -4.74 0.99 -9.77
C LYS A 182 -6.04 1.76 -9.48
N THR A 183 -6.62 1.60 -8.29
CA THR A 183 -7.85 2.31 -7.91
C THR A 183 -7.65 3.53 -7.02
N LEU A 184 -6.44 3.82 -6.55
CA LEU A 184 -6.19 4.89 -5.56
C LEU A 184 -6.63 6.28 -6.06
N GLU A 185 -6.26 6.66 -7.28
CA GLU A 185 -6.61 7.98 -7.81
C GLU A 185 -8.11 8.12 -8.07
N GLU A 186 -8.78 7.07 -8.56
CA GLU A 186 -10.24 7.04 -8.71
C GLU A 186 -10.94 7.23 -7.35
N ILE A 187 -10.45 6.58 -6.29
CA ILE A 187 -10.98 6.77 -4.93
C ILE A 187 -10.88 8.23 -4.48
N PHE A 188 -9.84 8.96 -4.88
CA PHE A 188 -9.72 10.38 -4.57
C PHE A 188 -10.80 11.24 -5.22
N GLU A 189 -11.32 10.85 -6.39
CA GLU A 189 -12.37 11.59 -7.09
C GLU A 189 -13.70 11.58 -6.33
N TYR A 190 -13.95 10.54 -5.52
CA TYR A 190 -15.12 10.44 -4.66
C TYR A 190 -14.94 11.19 -3.33
N LEU A 191 -13.71 11.52 -2.94
CA LEU A 191 -13.47 12.29 -1.72
C LEU A 191 -13.83 13.76 -1.97
N HIS A 192 -14.56 14.36 -1.04
CA HIS A 192 -14.76 15.81 -1.04
C HIS A 192 -13.55 16.49 -0.39
N LYS A 193 -13.60 16.73 0.92
CA LYS A 193 -12.54 17.37 1.71
C LYS A 193 -12.48 16.74 3.11
N PRO A 194 -12.18 15.44 3.23
CA PRO A 194 -11.88 14.86 4.54
C PRO A 194 -10.71 15.64 5.17
N ARG A 195 -10.76 15.81 6.50
CA ARG A 195 -9.67 16.47 7.25
C ARG A 195 -8.43 15.58 7.35
N GLU A 196 -8.59 14.28 7.21
CA GLU A 196 -7.50 13.30 7.25
C GLU A 196 -7.74 12.18 6.24
N VAL A 197 -6.69 11.80 5.52
CA VAL A 197 -6.67 10.64 4.63
C VAL A 197 -5.40 9.84 4.91
N ILE A 198 -5.58 8.63 5.43
CA ILE A 198 -4.50 7.73 5.82
C ILE A 198 -4.33 6.66 4.75
N LEU A 199 -3.19 6.64 4.07
CA LEU A 199 -2.81 5.52 3.21
C LEU A 199 -2.05 4.47 4.04
N LEU A 200 -2.59 3.26 4.14
CA LEU A 200 -2.21 2.32 5.19
C LEU A 200 -1.89 0.92 4.68
N GLY A 201 -0.83 0.33 5.22
CA GLY A 201 -0.53 -1.10 5.13
C GLY A 201 0.93 -1.41 4.79
N PRO A 202 1.31 -2.70 4.77
CA PRO A 202 2.68 -3.12 4.40
C PRO A 202 3.10 -2.68 3.00
N SER A 203 2.13 -2.41 2.10
CA SER A 203 2.38 -1.98 0.73
C SER A 203 2.61 -0.47 0.58
N THR A 204 2.52 0.32 1.66
CA THR A 204 2.68 1.79 1.60
C THR A 204 4.11 2.19 1.26
N PRO A 205 4.35 2.91 0.15
CA PRO A 205 5.61 3.60 -0.09
C PRO A 205 5.75 4.78 0.89
N LEU A 206 6.88 4.85 1.59
CA LEU A 206 7.18 5.87 2.58
C LEU A 206 7.99 7.03 1.97
N PHE A 207 7.49 7.54 0.84
CA PHE A 207 8.13 8.60 0.05
C PHE A 207 7.17 9.79 -0.18
N PRO A 208 7.08 10.74 0.77
CA PRO A 208 6.16 11.87 0.79
C PRO A 208 6.02 12.62 -0.52
N GLU A 209 7.14 12.84 -1.21
CA GLU A 209 7.20 13.72 -2.37
C GLU A 209 6.36 13.20 -3.54
N ALA A 210 6.14 11.89 -3.64
CA ALA A 210 5.28 11.30 -4.65
C ALA A 210 3.79 11.58 -4.40
N PHE A 211 3.41 11.77 -3.14
CA PHE A 211 2.02 11.99 -2.70
C PHE A 211 1.65 13.48 -2.57
N ARG A 212 2.57 14.39 -2.91
CA ARG A 212 2.26 15.83 -2.95
C ARG A 212 1.10 16.13 -3.91
N ASP A 213 0.27 17.08 -3.52
CA ASP A 213 -0.97 17.47 -4.21
C ASP A 213 -2.02 16.35 -4.29
N THR A 214 -1.97 15.37 -3.40
CA THR A 214 -3.04 14.37 -3.21
C THR A 214 -3.79 14.66 -1.90
N PRO A 215 -5.00 14.10 -1.69
CA PRO A 215 -5.71 14.25 -0.42
C PRO A 215 -5.02 13.55 0.77
N ILE A 216 -4.00 12.72 0.54
CA ILE A 216 -3.33 11.96 1.60
C ILE A 216 -2.66 12.91 2.59
N THR A 217 -2.95 12.71 3.87
CA THR A 217 -2.35 13.47 4.98
C THR A 217 -1.40 12.61 5.81
N ILE A 218 -1.55 11.28 5.79
CA ILE A 218 -0.71 10.35 6.54
C ILE A 218 -0.37 9.13 5.68
N LEU A 219 0.93 8.84 5.55
CA LEU A 219 1.42 7.53 5.07
C LEU A 219 1.70 6.65 6.28
N SER A 220 1.08 5.48 6.36
CA SER A 220 1.28 4.50 7.44
C SER A 220 1.76 3.18 6.86
N GLY A 221 3.01 2.81 7.14
CA GLY A 221 3.69 1.69 6.52
C GLY A 221 4.51 0.87 7.50
N LEU A 222 5.34 -0.03 6.95
CA LEU A 222 6.25 -0.88 7.71
C LEU A 222 7.70 -0.69 7.24
N LEU A 223 8.62 -0.61 8.20
CA LEU A 223 10.04 -0.86 7.97
C LEU A 223 10.38 -2.29 8.37
N VAL A 224 11.03 -3.04 7.49
CA VAL A 224 11.51 -4.39 7.82
C VAL A 224 12.83 -4.27 8.57
N LYS A 225 12.91 -4.91 9.74
CA LYS A 225 14.12 -4.90 10.60
C LYS A 225 14.88 -6.22 10.56
N ASP A 226 14.26 -7.29 10.08
CA ASP A 226 14.78 -8.64 10.14
C ASP A 226 14.31 -9.45 8.93
N GLU A 227 15.24 -10.19 8.31
CA GLU A 227 14.99 -11.01 7.13
C GLU A 227 14.09 -12.23 7.39
N LYS A 228 13.78 -12.56 8.65
CA LYS A 228 12.78 -13.56 9.03
C LYS A 228 11.43 -13.32 8.36
N ILE A 229 11.13 -12.08 7.97
CA ILE A 229 9.97 -11.74 7.15
C ILE A 229 9.89 -12.55 5.87
N LEU A 230 11.00 -12.87 5.20
CA LEU A 230 11.00 -13.69 3.99
C LEU A 230 10.44 -15.09 4.24
N THR A 231 10.81 -15.71 5.37
CA THR A 231 10.25 -17.00 5.79
C THR A 231 8.76 -16.88 6.10
N LEU A 232 8.37 -15.87 6.89
CA LEU A 232 6.96 -15.68 7.28
C LEU A 232 6.05 -15.43 6.08
N VAL A 233 6.53 -14.68 5.09
CA VAL A 233 5.84 -14.47 3.81
C VAL A 233 5.70 -15.79 3.06
N SER A 234 6.77 -16.60 2.99
CA SER A 234 6.74 -17.93 2.36
C SER A 234 5.76 -18.88 3.05
N GLU A 235 5.55 -18.73 4.36
CA GLU A 235 4.59 -19.49 5.16
C GLU A 235 3.18 -18.87 5.22
N ALA A 236 2.87 -17.93 4.33
CA ALA A 236 1.59 -17.25 4.23
C ALA A 236 1.11 -16.58 5.53
N LYS A 237 2.04 -16.10 6.37
CA LYS A 237 1.70 -15.40 7.61
C LYS A 237 1.28 -13.95 7.32
N GLY A 238 0.42 -13.42 8.17
CA GLY A 238 -0.05 -12.03 8.10
C GLY A 238 0.68 -11.09 9.07
N THR A 239 0.26 -9.82 9.07
CA THR A 239 0.88 -8.72 9.84
C THR A 239 0.96 -8.95 11.36
N LYS A 240 0.07 -9.78 11.94
CA LYS A 240 0.16 -10.19 13.35
C LYS A 240 1.49 -10.91 13.64
N ALA A 241 1.94 -11.78 12.74
CA ALA A 241 3.21 -12.50 12.86
C ALA A 241 4.43 -11.63 12.49
N PHE A 242 4.24 -10.62 11.63
CA PHE A 242 5.33 -9.72 11.23
C PHE A 242 5.77 -8.78 12.36
N LYS A 243 4.89 -8.49 13.33
CA LYS A 243 5.07 -7.47 14.38
C LYS A 243 6.46 -7.46 15.06
N PRO A 244 7.09 -8.60 15.41
CA PRO A 244 8.43 -8.60 16.03
C PRO A 244 9.55 -8.14 15.08
N TYR A 245 9.35 -8.30 13.77
CA TYR A 245 10.36 -8.18 12.73
C TYR A 245 10.19 -6.90 11.88
N VAL A 246 9.19 -6.09 12.20
CA VAL A 246 8.89 -4.82 11.53
C VAL A 246 8.70 -3.70 12.53
N GLU A 247 8.85 -2.47 12.06
CA GLU A 247 8.45 -1.28 12.78
C GLU A 247 7.29 -0.60 12.04
N LYS A 248 6.25 -0.24 12.78
CA LYS A 248 5.15 0.56 12.25
C LYS A 248 5.53 2.02 12.33
N VAL A 249 5.59 2.66 11.18
CA VAL A 249 5.99 4.06 11.06
C VAL A 249 4.92 4.84 10.31
N ASN A 250 4.82 6.12 10.64
CA ASN A 250 3.91 7.04 9.99
C ASN A 250 4.67 8.28 9.53
N LEU A 251 4.25 8.86 8.41
CA LEU A 251 4.70 10.16 7.93
C LEU A 251 3.49 11.06 7.78
N ARG A 252 3.57 12.25 8.37
CA ARG A 252 2.60 13.33 8.13
C ARG A 252 2.99 14.02 6.83
N LEU A 253 2.03 14.23 5.95
CA LEU A 253 2.19 15.07 4.77
C LEU A 253 1.67 16.48 5.10
N GLU A 254 2.36 17.48 4.59
CA GLU A 254 1.99 18.90 4.71
C GLU A 254 1.01 19.33 3.61
#